data_AF-A0A3E4LH81-F1
#
_entry.id   AF-A0A3E4LH81-F1
#
_cell.length_a   1.000
_cell.length_b   1.000
_cell.length_c   1.000
_cell.angle_alpha   90.00
_cell.angle_beta   90.00
_cell.angle_gamma   90.00
#
_symmetry.space_group_name_H-M   'P 1'
#
loop_
_entity.id
_entity.type
_entity.pdbx_description
1 polymer ?
#
loop_
_entity_poly.entity_id
_entity_poly.type
_entity_poly.pdbx_seq_one_letter_code
_entity_poly.pdbx_strand_id
1 'polypeptide(L)'
;MNMFSYDTFEKEGKYHLCGGGVNLSNYESNYNTQSEAWNNEAVTFSENKTLTNKMINSSNNYSYGNEVEYIIYGNSNKKSAYGTIFAIRYALNLPSEFQENWNDGTLSGMAIAIESASSGIIPAPLFKLVVVLGLTAAETASDMQYLKNGMPVELVKNKDQLTWTYAGYSEKAVSGKGFFYSDYLKLILFTKLTGNNEYAVYARIADVIQANMGQKISNNSGFVMKKANVYYSAEANLKVEPLMLNLPLTSDYSGSVSDGIIGQIKYKAYKGY
;
A
#
# COMPACT_ATOMS: atom_id res chain seq x y z
N MET A 1 7.27 -13.44 15.31
CA MET A 1 6.57 -12.94 14.10
C MET A 1 6.96 -11.50 13.87
N ASN A 2 7.96 -11.28 13.02
CA ASN A 2 8.32 -9.96 12.49
C ASN A 2 7.44 -9.75 11.26
N MET A 3 6.56 -8.76 11.26
CA MET A 3 5.77 -8.41 10.06
C MET A 3 4.98 -7.14 10.33
N PHE A 4 5.52 -5.96 10.04
CA PHE A 4 4.71 -4.74 10.07
C PHE A 4 5.31 -3.72 9.10
N SER A 5 4.52 -3.34 8.10
CA SER A 5 4.78 -2.43 6.97
C SER A 5 5.98 -2.73 6.05
N TYR A 6 7.14 -3.14 6.56
CA TYR A 6 8.32 -3.51 5.74
C TYR A 6 7.99 -4.62 4.75
N ASP A 7 7.61 -5.78 5.28
CA ASP A 7 7.33 -6.95 4.45
C ASP A 7 6.17 -6.67 3.49
N THR A 8 5.16 -5.90 3.90
CA THR A 8 4.02 -5.65 3.02
C THR A 8 4.34 -4.65 1.92
N PHE A 9 5.04 -3.55 2.21
CA PHE A 9 5.50 -2.60 1.18
C PHE A 9 6.42 -3.28 0.18
N GLU A 10 7.41 -4.04 0.66
CA GLU A 10 8.33 -4.74 -0.23
C GLU A 10 7.65 -5.85 -1.02
N LYS A 11 6.79 -6.65 -0.37
CA LYS A 11 6.07 -7.72 -1.07
C LYS A 11 5.06 -7.18 -2.07
N GLU A 12 4.38 -6.07 -1.78
CA GLU A 12 3.48 -5.40 -2.71
C GLU A 12 4.25 -4.85 -3.92
N GLY A 13 5.39 -4.21 -3.68
CA GLY A 13 6.28 -3.76 -4.75
C GLY A 13 6.82 -4.92 -5.60
N LYS A 14 7.25 -6.02 -4.98
CA LYS A 14 7.69 -7.23 -5.69
C LYS A 14 6.53 -7.90 -6.45
N TYR A 15 5.31 -7.87 -5.92
CA TYR A 15 4.12 -8.32 -6.63
C TYR A 15 3.88 -7.51 -7.91
N HIS A 16 4.00 -6.18 -7.84
CA HIS A 16 3.89 -5.32 -9.02
C HIS A 16 4.96 -5.64 -10.07
N LEU A 17 6.20 -5.93 -9.63
CA LEU A 17 7.28 -6.36 -10.54
C LEU A 17 7.01 -7.72 -11.20
N CYS A 18 6.33 -8.64 -10.51
CA CYS A 18 5.93 -9.93 -11.08
C CYS A 18 4.83 -9.81 -12.16
N GLY A 19 4.05 -8.73 -12.19
CA GLY A 19 2.97 -8.55 -13.18
C GLY A 19 1.76 -9.47 -13.01
N GLY A 20 1.61 -10.14 -11.86
CA GLY A 20 0.48 -11.03 -11.54
C GLY A 20 0.84 -12.52 -11.47
N GLY A 21 -0.16 -13.39 -11.34
CA GLY A 21 0.03 -14.86 -11.29
C GLY A 21 0.62 -15.40 -9.97
N VAL A 22 0.72 -14.54 -8.96
CA VAL A 22 1.24 -14.90 -7.64
C VAL A 22 0.10 -15.32 -6.70
N ASN A 23 0.33 -16.37 -5.90
CA ASN A 23 -0.57 -16.91 -4.90
C ASN A 23 0.21 -17.32 -3.62
N LEU A 24 -0.48 -17.82 -2.59
CA LEU A 24 0.14 -18.14 -1.30
C LEU A 24 1.12 -19.31 -1.40
N SER A 25 0.97 -20.19 -2.38
CA SER A 25 1.91 -21.30 -2.60
C SER A 25 3.20 -20.92 -3.33
N ASN A 26 3.18 -19.88 -4.18
CA ASN A 26 4.30 -19.55 -5.07
C ASN A 26 4.96 -18.19 -4.82
N TYR A 27 4.45 -17.37 -3.89
CA TYR A 27 4.93 -15.99 -3.71
C TYR A 27 6.42 -15.88 -3.36
N GLU A 28 6.95 -16.76 -2.52
CA GLU A 28 8.36 -16.69 -2.10
C GLU A 28 9.30 -16.86 -3.29
N SER A 29 9.05 -17.86 -4.13
CA SER A 29 9.85 -18.12 -5.32
C SER A 29 9.78 -16.94 -6.29
N ASN A 30 8.58 -16.44 -6.58
CA ASN A 30 8.39 -15.31 -7.48
C ASN A 30 9.08 -14.03 -6.95
N TYR A 31 8.91 -13.69 -5.67
CA TYR A 31 9.51 -12.50 -5.08
C TYR A 31 11.04 -12.57 -4.99
N ASN A 32 11.60 -13.77 -4.84
CA ASN A 32 13.04 -13.95 -4.87
C ASN A 32 13.61 -13.60 -6.26
N THR A 33 12.92 -13.94 -7.35
CA THR A 33 13.37 -13.56 -8.71
C THR A 33 13.39 -12.05 -8.94
N GLN A 34 12.54 -11.29 -8.24
CA GLN A 34 12.45 -9.84 -8.36
C GLN A 34 13.37 -9.08 -7.39
N SER A 35 14.15 -9.78 -6.57
CA SER A 35 14.92 -9.12 -5.51
C SER A 35 16.08 -8.27 -6.04
N GLU A 36 16.68 -8.61 -7.18
CA GLU A 36 17.68 -7.76 -7.83
C GLU A 36 17.04 -6.48 -8.38
N ALA A 37 15.90 -6.61 -9.06
CA ALA A 37 15.15 -5.46 -9.56
C ALA A 37 14.68 -4.54 -8.42
N TRP A 38 14.15 -5.09 -7.33
CA TRP A 38 13.70 -4.34 -6.16
C TRP A 38 14.80 -3.51 -5.49
N ASN A 39 16.05 -3.99 -5.55
CA ASN A 39 17.23 -3.33 -4.97
C ASN A 39 18.01 -2.49 -5.98
N ASN A 40 17.45 -2.23 -7.18
CA ASN A 40 18.16 -1.53 -8.23
C ASN A 40 18.37 -0.04 -7.89
N GLU A 41 19.63 0.38 -7.80
CA GLU A 41 20.02 1.75 -7.46
C GLU A 41 19.96 2.74 -8.64
N ALA A 42 19.78 2.25 -9.88
CA ALA A 42 19.79 3.09 -11.07
C ALA A 42 18.72 4.19 -11.03
N VAL A 43 19.08 5.38 -11.50
CA VAL A 43 18.20 6.56 -11.49
C VAL A 43 17.00 6.45 -12.44
N THR A 44 17.06 5.52 -13.39
CA THR A 44 16.00 5.22 -14.37
C THR A 44 14.94 4.27 -13.80
N PHE A 45 15.23 3.63 -12.65
CA PHE A 45 14.30 2.72 -12.00
C PHE A 45 13.46 3.50 -10.98
N SER A 46 12.13 3.52 -11.18
CA SER A 46 11.20 4.32 -10.39
C SER A 46 10.69 3.61 -9.13
N GLU A 47 10.69 2.27 -9.11
CA GLU A 47 10.17 1.51 -7.99
C GLU A 47 11.12 1.60 -6.77
N ASN A 48 10.55 1.59 -5.56
CA ASN A 48 11.29 1.66 -4.30
C ASN A 48 12.18 2.93 -4.13
N LYS A 49 11.77 4.06 -4.73
CA LYS A 49 12.50 5.34 -4.64
C LYS A 49 11.71 6.42 -3.92
N THR A 50 12.42 7.24 -3.13
CA THR A 50 11.94 8.54 -2.66
C THR A 50 11.87 9.54 -3.81
N LEU A 51 11.19 10.67 -3.59
CA LEU A 51 11.18 11.81 -4.54
C LEU A 51 12.59 12.38 -4.82
N THR A 52 13.57 12.10 -3.96
CA THR A 52 14.98 12.48 -4.14
C THR A 52 15.84 11.37 -4.75
N ASN A 53 15.19 10.34 -5.29
CA ASN A 53 15.82 9.18 -5.93
C ASN A 53 16.75 8.38 -4.99
N LYS A 54 16.38 8.30 -3.71
CA LYS A 54 17.03 7.43 -2.72
C LYS A 54 16.19 6.19 -2.49
N MET A 55 16.84 5.06 -2.24
CA MET A 55 16.14 3.82 -1.89
C MET A 55 15.34 4.00 -0.61
N ILE A 56 14.07 3.58 -0.60
CA ILE A 56 13.25 3.56 0.61
C ILE A 56 13.65 2.32 1.42
N ASN A 57 14.57 2.48 2.37
CA ASN A 57 15.09 1.39 3.19
C ASN A 57 15.57 1.86 4.56
N SER A 58 15.89 0.93 5.46
CA SER A 58 16.36 1.24 6.82
C SER A 58 17.70 1.99 6.87
N SER A 59 18.50 1.92 5.80
CA SER A 59 19.74 2.67 5.67
C SER A 59 19.45 4.16 5.51
N ASN A 60 18.50 4.52 4.65
CA ASN A 60 18.18 5.91 4.30
C ASN A 60 17.03 6.52 5.13
N ASN A 61 16.13 5.69 5.66
CA ASN A 61 14.91 6.11 6.35
C ASN A 61 14.90 5.51 7.77
N TYR A 62 14.83 6.36 8.81
CA TYR A 62 14.84 5.92 10.20
C TYR A 62 13.52 5.25 10.60
N SER A 63 12.40 5.84 10.17
CA SER A 63 11.05 5.35 10.44
C SER A 63 10.56 4.34 9.38
N TYR A 64 11.50 3.73 8.65
CA TYR A 64 11.17 2.75 7.64
C TYR A 64 10.40 1.56 8.25
N GLY A 65 9.25 1.23 7.68
CA GLY A 65 8.44 0.09 8.11
C GLY A 65 7.45 0.40 9.25
N ASN A 66 7.33 1.64 9.71
CA ASN A 66 6.34 2.02 10.72
C ASN A 66 5.71 3.41 10.53
N GLU A 67 6.20 4.17 9.54
CA GLU A 67 5.73 5.51 9.16
C GLU A 67 4.21 5.59 9.04
N VAL A 68 3.60 4.77 8.18
CA VAL A 68 2.18 4.94 7.81
C VAL A 68 1.26 4.55 8.94
N GLU A 69 1.50 3.41 9.61
CA GLU A 69 0.70 2.99 10.76
C GLU A 69 0.86 3.93 11.95
N TYR A 70 2.05 4.48 12.16
CA TYR A 70 2.26 5.49 13.20
C TYR A 70 1.49 6.76 12.89
N ILE A 71 1.53 7.28 11.66
CA ILE A 71 0.74 8.44 11.24
C ILE A 71 -0.75 8.20 11.53
N ILE A 72 -1.25 7.01 11.17
CA ILE A 72 -2.66 6.68 11.33
C ILE A 72 -3.02 6.46 12.81
N TYR A 73 -2.30 5.64 13.57
CA TYR A 73 -2.72 5.16 14.89
C TYR A 73 -1.97 5.77 16.09
N GLY A 74 -0.89 6.51 15.85
CA GLY A 74 -0.16 7.34 16.83
C GLY A 74 0.74 6.60 17.81
N ASN A 75 0.46 5.33 18.06
CA ASN A 75 1.38 4.43 18.73
C ASN A 75 1.78 3.33 17.74
N SER A 76 2.83 2.57 18.00
CA SER A 76 3.25 1.39 17.22
C SER A 76 2.24 0.22 17.37
N ASN A 77 0.95 0.53 17.35
CA ASN A 77 -0.20 -0.35 17.57
C ASN A 77 -0.71 -0.93 16.25
N LYS A 78 0.23 -1.45 15.48
CA LYS A 78 0.19 -2.72 14.74
C LYS A 78 -1.15 -3.49 14.72
N LYS A 79 -1.66 -3.90 15.88
CA LYS A 79 -2.93 -4.67 16.00
C LYS A 79 -4.17 -3.88 15.53
N SER A 80 -4.17 -2.57 15.67
CA SER A 80 -5.30 -1.71 15.34
C SER A 80 -5.49 -1.54 13.82
N ALA A 81 -4.38 -1.47 13.06
CA ALA A 81 -4.43 -1.44 11.59
C ALA A 81 -5.07 -2.72 11.03
N TYR A 82 -4.55 -3.89 11.45
CA TYR A 82 -5.11 -5.17 11.04
C TYR A 82 -6.54 -5.37 11.51
N GLY A 83 -6.88 -4.99 12.75
CA GLY A 83 -8.25 -5.10 13.25
C GLY A 83 -9.23 -4.29 12.40
N THR A 84 -8.83 -3.08 12.00
CA THR A 84 -9.66 -2.21 11.15
C THR A 84 -9.81 -2.79 9.75
N ILE A 85 -8.72 -3.25 9.13
CA ILE A 85 -8.76 -3.85 7.79
C ILE A 85 -9.57 -5.16 7.82
N PHE A 86 -9.37 -6.00 8.85
CA PHE A 86 -10.16 -7.21 9.06
C PHE A 86 -11.65 -6.89 9.17
N ALA A 87 -12.03 -5.88 9.95
CA ALA A 87 -13.44 -5.49 10.09
C ALA A 87 -14.03 -5.00 8.76
N ILE A 88 -13.28 -4.20 7.98
CA ILE A 88 -13.70 -3.76 6.64
C ILE A 88 -13.91 -4.97 5.73
N ARG A 89 -12.93 -5.88 5.66
CA ARG A 89 -13.02 -7.08 4.83
C ARG A 89 -14.15 -8.01 5.25
N TYR A 90 -14.35 -8.20 6.56
CA TYR A 90 -15.44 -8.99 7.10
C TYR A 90 -16.79 -8.43 6.66
N ALA A 91 -16.97 -7.10 6.75
CA ALA A 91 -18.17 -6.42 6.28
C ALA A 91 -18.38 -6.55 4.77
N LEU A 92 -17.31 -6.55 3.97
CA LEU A 92 -17.38 -6.67 2.51
C LEU A 92 -17.61 -8.11 2.03
N ASN A 93 -17.12 -9.12 2.77
CA ASN A 93 -17.31 -10.54 2.44
C ASN A 93 -18.68 -11.06 2.89
N LEU A 94 -19.27 -10.47 3.93
CA LEU A 94 -20.57 -10.84 4.50
C LEU A 94 -21.67 -11.05 3.43
N PRO A 95 -21.97 -10.07 2.55
CA PRO A 95 -23.04 -10.23 1.55
C PRO A 95 -22.82 -11.42 0.62
N SER A 96 -21.60 -11.65 0.17
CA SER A 96 -21.26 -12.72 -0.77
C SER A 96 -21.42 -14.10 -0.14
N GLU A 97 -21.00 -14.23 1.12
CA GLU A 97 -21.16 -15.45 1.91
C GLU A 97 -22.63 -15.78 2.18
N PHE A 98 -23.46 -14.77 2.47
CA PHE A 98 -24.91 -14.94 2.60
C PHE A 98 -25.56 -15.34 1.28
N GLN A 99 -25.18 -14.71 0.17
CA GLN A 99 -25.73 -15.03 -1.14
C GLN A 99 -25.39 -16.46 -1.58
N GLU A 100 -24.21 -16.97 -1.22
CA GLU A 100 -23.79 -18.32 -1.57
C GLU A 100 -24.42 -19.39 -0.67
N ASN A 101 -24.31 -19.21 0.65
CA ASN A 101 -24.58 -20.31 1.57
C ASN A 101 -26.00 -20.32 2.15
N TRP A 102 -26.72 -19.19 2.20
CA TRP A 102 -27.97 -19.10 2.97
C TRP A 102 -29.07 -20.05 2.46
N ASN A 103 -29.19 -20.14 1.13
CA ASN A 103 -30.16 -20.98 0.43
C ASN A 103 -29.56 -22.32 -0.06
N ASP A 104 -28.34 -22.66 0.37
CA ASP A 104 -27.70 -23.91 0.00
C ASP A 104 -28.45 -25.12 0.60
N GLY A 105 -28.71 -26.12 -0.23
CA GLY A 105 -29.50 -27.31 0.15
C GLY A 105 -28.80 -28.17 1.20
N THR A 106 -27.47 -28.30 1.10
CA THR A 106 -26.67 -29.10 2.03
C THR A 106 -26.63 -28.45 3.40
N LEU A 107 -26.35 -27.15 3.47
CA LEU A 107 -26.38 -26.40 4.74
C LEU A 107 -27.77 -26.42 5.37
N SER A 108 -28.82 -26.33 4.56
CA SER A 108 -30.21 -26.47 5.02
C SER A 108 -30.47 -27.85 5.63
N GLY A 109 -30.02 -28.92 4.98
CA GLY A 109 -30.14 -30.29 5.50
C GLY A 109 -29.39 -30.48 6.83
N MET A 110 -28.16 -29.98 6.93
CA MET A 110 -27.37 -30.02 8.17
C MET A 110 -28.07 -29.26 9.30
N ALA A 111 -28.62 -28.07 9.01
CA ALA A 111 -29.32 -27.25 9.99
C ALA A 111 -30.56 -27.97 10.56
N ILE A 112 -31.35 -28.61 9.70
CA ILE A 112 -32.53 -29.39 10.12
C ILE A 112 -32.11 -30.59 10.99
N ALA A 113 -31.02 -31.28 10.61
CA ALA A 113 -30.52 -32.42 11.38
C ALA A 113 -30.10 -32.00 12.80
N ILE A 114 -29.42 -30.86 12.96
CA ILE A 114 -29.01 -30.31 14.26
C ILE A 114 -30.22 -29.84 15.07
N GLU A 115 -31.19 -29.18 14.43
CA GLU A 115 -32.44 -28.79 15.09
C GLU A 115 -33.17 -30.02 15.65
N SER A 116 -33.28 -31.09 14.86
CA SER A 116 -33.87 -32.35 15.30
C SER A 116 -33.07 -33.01 16.43
N ALA A 117 -31.75 -33.06 16.33
CA ALA A 117 -30.89 -33.67 17.36
C ALA A 117 -30.90 -32.88 18.68
N SER A 118 -31.08 -31.56 18.61
CA SER A 118 -31.18 -30.67 19.78
C SER A 118 -32.61 -30.56 20.33
N SER A 119 -33.58 -31.30 19.77
CA SER A 119 -35.00 -31.20 20.12
C SER A 119 -35.56 -29.77 20.00
N GLY A 120 -35.10 -29.02 18.98
CA GLY A 120 -35.54 -27.65 18.71
C GLY A 120 -34.88 -26.57 19.58
N ILE A 121 -33.96 -26.93 20.49
CA ILE A 121 -33.23 -25.95 21.31
C ILE A 121 -32.34 -25.06 20.43
N ILE A 122 -31.77 -25.60 19.36
CA ILE A 122 -30.98 -24.85 18.37
C ILE A 122 -31.82 -24.76 17.08
N PRO A 123 -32.47 -23.62 16.80
CA PRO A 123 -33.23 -23.45 15.57
C PRO A 123 -32.34 -23.53 14.33
N ALA A 124 -32.81 -24.17 13.24
CA ALA A 124 -32.06 -24.24 11.99
C ALA A 124 -31.57 -22.87 11.46
N PRO A 125 -32.36 -21.77 11.51
CA PRO A 125 -31.87 -20.46 11.08
C PRO A 125 -30.68 -19.95 11.90
N LEU A 126 -30.64 -20.25 13.21
CA LEU A 126 -29.54 -19.84 14.08
C LEU A 126 -28.27 -20.60 13.75
N PHE A 127 -28.38 -21.92 13.51
CA PHE A 127 -27.24 -22.73 13.09
C PHE A 127 -26.65 -22.22 11.77
N LYS A 128 -27.50 -21.96 10.77
CA LYS A 128 -27.07 -21.39 9.48
C LYS A 128 -26.32 -20.07 9.66
N LEU A 129 -26.87 -19.17 10.48
CA LEU A 129 -26.25 -17.87 10.75
C LEU A 129 -24.84 -18.03 11.30
N VAL A 130 -24.65 -18.89 12.31
CA VAL A 130 -23.33 -19.14 12.91
C VAL A 130 -22.33 -19.68 11.89
N VAL A 131 -22.76 -20.62 11.03
CA VAL A 131 -21.89 -21.18 9.98
C VAL A 131 -21.48 -20.11 8.97
N VAL A 132 -22.42 -19.29 8.48
CA VAL A 132 -22.12 -18.22 7.51
C VAL A 132 -21.18 -17.17 8.12
N LEU A 133 -21.40 -16.77 9.37
CA LEU A 133 -20.52 -15.84 10.07
C LEU A 133 -19.11 -16.42 10.29
N GLY A 134 -19.02 -17.74 10.55
CA GLY A 134 -17.77 -18.48 10.68
C GLY A 134 -17.00 -18.59 9.36
N LEU A 135 -17.69 -18.91 8.26
CA LEU A 135 -17.12 -18.92 6.90
C LEU A 135 -16.60 -17.54 6.51
N THR A 136 -17.39 -16.49 6.79
CA THR A 136 -16.97 -15.11 6.55
C THR A 136 -15.68 -14.76 7.31
N ALA A 137 -15.54 -15.25 8.56
CA ALA A 137 -14.34 -15.04 9.35
C ALA A 137 -13.13 -15.77 8.76
N ALA A 138 -13.33 -17.01 8.29
CA ALA A 138 -12.28 -17.81 7.64
C ALA A 138 -11.83 -17.18 6.30
N GLU A 139 -12.77 -16.74 5.48
CA GLU A 139 -12.50 -16.03 4.23
C GLU A 139 -11.73 -14.74 4.47
N THR A 140 -12.17 -13.96 5.46
CA THR A 140 -11.47 -12.73 5.86
C THR A 140 -10.06 -13.01 6.40
N ALA A 141 -9.87 -14.10 7.15
CA ALA A 141 -8.54 -14.51 7.61
C ALA A 141 -7.62 -14.89 6.44
N SER A 142 -8.15 -15.55 5.41
CA SER A 142 -7.46 -15.83 4.15
C SER A 142 -7.06 -14.54 3.43
N ASP A 143 -8.00 -13.60 3.27
CA ASP A 143 -7.74 -12.27 2.69
C ASP A 143 -6.59 -11.55 3.41
N MET A 144 -6.54 -11.66 4.74
CA MET A 144 -5.43 -11.10 5.52
C MET A 144 -4.09 -11.76 5.21
N GLN A 145 -4.04 -13.05 4.88
CA GLN A 145 -2.79 -13.68 4.42
C GLN A 145 -2.37 -13.18 3.04
N TYR A 146 -3.32 -12.98 2.13
CA TYR A 146 -3.02 -12.39 0.81
C TYR A 146 -2.46 -10.96 0.95
N LEU A 147 -3.14 -10.08 1.69
CA LEU A 147 -2.67 -8.71 1.92
C LEU A 147 -1.32 -8.67 2.65
N LYS A 148 -1.12 -9.55 3.64
CA LYS A 148 0.17 -9.69 4.35
C LYS A 148 1.32 -10.01 3.40
N ASN A 149 1.03 -10.79 2.36
CA ASN A 149 2.00 -11.20 1.37
C ASN A 149 2.05 -10.26 0.14
N GLY A 150 1.52 -9.04 0.26
CA GLY A 150 1.59 -8.03 -0.81
C GLY A 150 0.68 -8.31 -2.00
N MET A 151 -0.19 -9.31 -1.91
CA MET A 151 -1.12 -9.65 -2.97
C MET A 151 -2.43 -8.86 -2.81
N PRO A 152 -3.05 -8.42 -3.92
CA PRO A 152 -4.30 -7.68 -3.87
C PRO A 152 -5.46 -8.60 -3.49
N VAL A 153 -6.50 -8.02 -2.91
CA VAL A 153 -7.76 -8.72 -2.63
C VAL A 153 -8.93 -7.91 -3.18
N GLU A 154 -9.79 -8.56 -3.97
CA GLU A 154 -10.95 -7.91 -4.57
C GLU A 154 -11.87 -7.29 -3.52
N LEU A 155 -12.24 -6.01 -3.73
CA LEU A 155 -12.98 -5.22 -2.75
C LEU A 155 -14.29 -5.90 -2.35
N VAL A 156 -15.07 -6.33 -3.34
CA VAL A 156 -16.29 -7.14 -3.16
C VAL A 156 -16.09 -8.42 -3.95
N LYS A 157 -16.16 -9.56 -3.27
CA LYS A 157 -16.04 -10.87 -3.92
C LYS A 157 -17.38 -11.31 -4.48
N ASN A 158 -17.35 -11.96 -5.63
CA ASN A 158 -18.46 -12.76 -6.14
C ASN A 158 -18.43 -14.17 -5.51
N LYS A 159 -19.54 -14.91 -5.65
CA LYS A 159 -19.70 -16.28 -5.15
C LYS A 159 -18.57 -17.22 -5.59
N ASP A 160 -18.17 -17.10 -6.84
CA ASP A 160 -17.10 -17.89 -7.48
C ASP A 160 -15.70 -17.51 -7.02
N GLN A 161 -15.55 -16.48 -6.19
CA GLN A 161 -14.26 -15.99 -5.68
C GLN A 161 -14.02 -16.33 -4.21
N LEU A 162 -15.02 -16.91 -3.53
CA LEU A 162 -14.87 -17.43 -2.18
C LEU A 162 -13.87 -18.61 -2.17
N THR A 163 -12.93 -18.58 -1.22
CA THR A 163 -11.91 -19.65 -1.04
C THR A 163 -12.32 -20.66 0.01
N TRP A 164 -13.14 -20.25 0.97
CA TRP A 164 -13.69 -21.10 2.00
C TRP A 164 -15.11 -21.54 1.66
N THR A 165 -15.37 -22.83 1.82
CA THR A 165 -16.71 -23.41 1.82
C THR A 165 -16.83 -24.34 3.02
N TYR A 166 -18.05 -24.75 3.38
CA TYR A 166 -18.23 -25.77 4.41
C TYR A 166 -17.62 -27.14 4.02
N ALA A 167 -17.32 -27.36 2.74
CA ALA A 167 -16.66 -28.56 2.23
C ALA A 167 -15.11 -28.49 2.33
N GLY A 168 -14.53 -27.30 2.52
CA GLY A 168 -13.09 -27.12 2.66
C GLY A 168 -12.56 -25.84 2.03
N TYR A 169 -11.23 -25.76 1.98
CA TYR A 169 -10.46 -24.63 1.44
C TYR A 169 -9.99 -24.92 0.02
N SER A 170 -10.18 -23.95 -0.88
CA SER A 170 -9.68 -23.98 -2.26
C SER A 170 -8.91 -22.68 -2.54
N GLU A 171 -7.59 -22.80 -2.68
CA GLU A 171 -6.74 -21.67 -3.04
C GLU A 171 -7.02 -21.22 -4.47
N LYS A 172 -7.19 -19.90 -4.65
CA LYS A 172 -7.41 -19.29 -5.96
C LYS A 172 -6.27 -18.35 -6.32
N ALA A 173 -5.93 -18.33 -7.61
CA ALA A 173 -4.98 -17.36 -8.14
C ALA A 173 -5.59 -15.96 -8.07
N VAL A 174 -4.77 -14.98 -7.70
CA VAL A 174 -5.24 -13.61 -7.49
C VAL A 174 -5.35 -12.90 -8.84
N SER A 175 -6.55 -12.42 -9.16
CA SER A 175 -6.75 -11.49 -10.27
C SER A 175 -6.17 -10.13 -9.83
N GLY A 176 -5.22 -9.56 -10.58
CA GLY A 176 -4.52 -8.32 -10.20
C GLY A 176 -5.39 -7.05 -10.11
N LYS A 177 -6.72 -7.18 -9.95
CA LYS A 177 -7.72 -6.11 -9.93
C LYS A 177 -8.26 -5.78 -8.53
N GLY A 178 -7.57 -6.24 -7.47
CA GLY A 178 -8.00 -6.02 -6.09
C GLY A 178 -7.38 -4.81 -5.41
N PHE A 179 -7.82 -4.54 -4.18
CA PHE A 179 -7.23 -3.57 -3.28
C PHE A 179 -6.00 -4.16 -2.60
N PHE A 180 -4.92 -3.40 -2.58
CA PHE A 180 -3.73 -3.75 -1.83
C PHE A 180 -3.81 -3.26 -0.38
N TYR A 181 -2.90 -3.74 0.46
CA TYR A 181 -2.80 -3.26 1.84
C TYR A 181 -2.58 -1.74 1.89
N SER A 182 -1.75 -1.22 0.97
CA SER A 182 -1.52 0.23 0.86
C SER A 182 -2.80 1.01 0.56
N ASP A 183 -3.74 0.47 -0.23
CA ASP A 183 -5.01 1.12 -0.55
C ASP A 183 -5.95 1.19 0.65
N TYR A 184 -5.99 0.15 1.49
CA TYR A 184 -6.72 0.21 2.76
C TYR A 184 -6.13 1.28 3.70
N LEU A 185 -4.80 1.39 3.76
CA LEU A 185 -4.16 2.44 4.56
C LEU A 185 -4.48 3.84 4.02
N LYS A 186 -4.52 4.04 2.70
CA LYS A 186 -4.94 5.31 2.07
C LYS A 186 -6.38 5.65 2.42
N LEU A 187 -7.29 4.67 2.37
CA LEU A 187 -8.69 4.86 2.76
C LEU A 187 -8.81 5.26 4.24
N ILE A 188 -8.10 4.55 5.13
CA ILE A 188 -8.09 4.86 6.56
C ILE A 188 -7.48 6.25 6.80
N LEU A 189 -6.40 6.61 6.11
CA LEU A 189 -5.81 7.95 6.20
C LEU A 189 -6.81 9.02 5.76
N PHE A 190 -7.48 8.83 4.62
CA PHE A 190 -8.50 9.74 4.10
C PHE A 190 -9.64 9.95 5.11
N THR A 191 -10.16 8.87 5.72
CA THR A 191 -11.21 8.98 6.75
C THR A 191 -10.74 9.72 8.00
N LYS A 192 -9.45 9.63 8.37
CA LYS A 192 -8.91 10.38 9.53
C LYS A 192 -8.69 11.86 9.23
N LEU A 193 -8.29 12.19 8.01
CA LEU A 193 -8.12 13.58 7.56
C LEU A 193 -9.47 14.29 7.39
N THR A 194 -10.49 13.59 6.92
CA THR A 194 -11.85 14.15 6.78
C THR A 194 -12.65 14.16 8.09
N GLY A 195 -12.15 13.48 9.12
CA GLY A 195 -12.75 13.47 10.46
C GLY A 195 -12.11 14.48 11.41
N ASN A 196 -12.44 14.38 12.70
CA ASN A 196 -11.98 15.32 13.73
C ASN A 196 -10.53 15.14 14.20
N ASN A 197 -9.74 14.29 13.53
CA ASN A 197 -8.39 13.89 13.95
C ASN A 197 -7.27 14.46 13.05
N GLU A 198 -7.60 15.40 12.16
CA GLU A 198 -6.69 15.96 11.17
C GLU A 198 -5.38 16.49 11.80
N TYR A 199 -5.47 17.31 12.85
CA TYR A 199 -4.29 17.85 13.54
C TYR A 199 -3.38 16.75 14.11
N ALA A 200 -3.96 15.68 14.66
CA ALA A 200 -3.18 14.57 15.20
C ALA A 200 -2.43 13.81 14.10
N VAL A 201 -3.04 13.67 12.91
CA VAL A 201 -2.38 13.08 11.74
C VAL A 201 -1.22 13.96 11.28
N TYR A 202 -1.43 15.27 11.17
CA TYR A 202 -0.36 16.20 10.80
C TYR A 202 0.80 16.24 11.79
N ALA A 203 0.51 16.26 13.09
CA ALA A 203 1.54 16.21 14.12
C ALA A 203 2.42 14.96 13.99
N ARG A 204 1.81 13.80 13.73
CA ARG A 204 2.56 12.54 13.56
C ARG A 204 3.35 12.48 12.25
N ILE A 205 2.84 13.09 11.18
CA ILE A 205 3.62 13.28 9.94
C ILE A 205 4.87 14.12 10.24
N ALA A 206 4.71 15.20 11.01
CA ALA A 206 5.84 16.03 11.43
C ALA A 206 6.83 15.27 12.31
N ASP A 207 6.35 14.43 13.24
CA ASP A 207 7.21 13.58 14.08
C ASP A 207 8.05 12.60 13.25
N VAL A 208 7.43 11.95 12.26
CA VAL A 208 8.12 11.04 11.33
C VAL A 208 9.21 11.75 10.54
N ILE A 209 8.90 12.91 9.97
CA ILE A 209 9.88 13.69 9.20
C ILE A 209 10.99 14.20 10.13
N GLN A 210 10.65 14.64 11.36
CA GLN A 210 11.65 15.07 12.34
C GLN A 210 12.61 13.93 12.71
N ALA A 211 12.09 12.73 12.94
CA ALA A 211 12.89 11.55 13.25
C ALA A 211 13.84 11.19 12.08
N ASN A 212 13.32 11.20 10.84
CA ASN A 212 14.12 10.95 9.64
C ASN A 212 15.20 12.05 9.45
N MET A 213 14.85 13.32 9.63
CA MET A 213 15.80 14.44 9.53
C MET A 213 16.91 14.36 10.58
N GLY A 214 16.54 14.23 11.86
CA GLY A 214 17.49 14.27 12.97
C GLY A 214 18.45 13.07 12.99
N GLN A 215 17.96 11.87 12.67
CA GLN A 215 18.72 10.63 12.80
C GLN A 215 19.49 10.22 11.54
N LYS A 216 19.05 10.65 10.34
CA LYS A 216 19.62 10.14 9.08
C LYS A 216 20.16 11.23 8.15
N ILE A 217 19.60 12.44 8.19
CA ILE A 217 19.97 13.50 7.24
C ILE A 217 20.94 14.49 7.87
N SER A 218 20.63 15.02 9.05
CA SER A 218 21.45 16.06 9.70
C SER A 218 22.40 15.53 10.78
N ASN A 219 22.32 14.24 11.14
CA ASN A 219 23.04 13.63 12.28
C ASN A 219 22.97 14.48 13.56
N ASN A 220 21.84 15.16 13.76
CA ASN A 220 21.63 16.07 14.88
C ASN A 220 20.38 15.62 15.63
N SER A 221 20.59 14.91 16.73
CA SER A 221 19.53 14.39 17.59
C SER A 221 18.69 15.50 18.25
N GLY A 222 19.14 16.77 18.20
CA GLY A 222 18.40 17.94 18.66
C GLY A 222 17.54 18.63 17.59
N PHE A 223 17.42 18.07 16.37
CA PHE A 223 16.56 18.64 15.34
C PHE A 223 15.09 18.57 15.76
N VAL A 224 14.44 19.73 15.85
CA VAL A 224 13.01 19.86 16.16
C VAL A 224 12.32 20.67 15.08
N MET A 225 11.26 20.12 14.49
CA MET A 225 10.44 20.76 13.46
C MET A 225 9.91 22.13 13.88
N LYS A 226 9.53 22.28 15.15
CA LYS A 226 9.08 23.56 15.74
C LYS A 226 10.09 24.71 15.54
N LYS A 227 11.38 24.41 15.35
CA LYS A 227 12.45 25.40 15.17
C LYS A 227 13.00 25.42 13.72
N ALA A 228 12.43 24.62 12.84
CA ALA A 228 12.88 24.50 11.46
C ALA A 228 12.15 25.51 10.56
N ASN A 229 12.90 26.21 9.72
CA ASN A 229 12.32 27.01 8.64
C ASN A 229 12.20 26.12 7.41
N VAL A 230 11.00 26.01 6.84
CA VAL A 230 10.76 25.19 5.64
C VAL A 230 10.82 26.08 4.41
N TYR A 231 11.74 25.77 3.49
CA TYR A 231 11.83 26.42 2.19
C TYR A 231 11.94 25.38 1.09
N TYR A 232 11.20 25.58 0.01
CA TYR A 232 11.33 24.81 -1.21
C TYR A 232 12.21 25.60 -2.18
N SER A 233 13.28 24.97 -2.68
CA SER A 233 14.06 25.50 -3.80
C SER A 233 13.79 24.68 -5.05
N ALA A 234 13.27 25.30 -6.11
CA ALA A 234 13.16 24.70 -7.42
C ALA A 234 14.30 25.21 -8.30
N GLU A 235 15.16 24.30 -8.74
CA GLU A 235 16.19 24.56 -9.74
C GLU A 235 15.82 23.87 -11.05
N ALA A 236 15.69 24.63 -12.13
CA ALA A 236 15.42 24.09 -13.47
C ALA A 236 16.43 24.66 -14.47
N ASN A 237 17.04 23.77 -15.25
CA ASN A 237 17.84 24.15 -16.42
C ASN A 237 16.93 24.08 -17.64
N LEU A 238 16.45 25.24 -18.09
CA LEU A 238 15.56 25.35 -19.25
C LEU A 238 16.40 25.56 -20.51
N LYS A 239 16.31 24.64 -21.48
CA LYS A 239 16.84 24.85 -22.84
C LYS A 239 15.71 25.41 -23.69
N VAL A 240 15.78 26.69 -24.04
CA VAL A 240 14.84 27.35 -24.94
C VAL A 240 15.45 27.37 -26.33
N GLU A 241 14.81 26.70 -27.28
CA GLU A 241 15.19 26.80 -28.69
C GLU A 241 14.91 28.24 -29.18
N PRO A 242 15.88 28.91 -29.83
CA PRO A 242 15.65 30.24 -30.35
C PRO A 242 14.59 30.18 -31.46
N LEU A 243 13.44 30.82 -31.22
CA LEU A 243 12.39 31.04 -32.21
C LEU A 243 12.88 32.07 -33.24
N MET A 244 13.56 31.55 -34.27
CA MET A 244 13.86 32.15 -35.57
C MET A 244 14.22 33.65 -35.62
N LEU A 245 15.52 33.92 -35.77
CA LEU A 245 16.03 34.86 -36.78
C LEU A 245 17.46 34.47 -37.14
N ASN A 246 17.63 33.77 -38.27
CA ASN A 246 18.94 33.44 -38.82
C ASN A 246 19.53 34.72 -39.44
N LEU A 247 20.18 35.54 -38.63
CA LEU A 247 20.85 36.76 -39.08
C LEU A 247 22.16 36.36 -39.80
N PRO A 248 22.47 36.95 -40.98
CA PRO A 248 23.70 36.64 -41.73
C PRO A 248 25.01 36.93 -40.97
N LEU A 249 24.95 37.57 -39.81
CA LEU A 249 26.09 37.77 -38.91
C LEU A 249 26.64 36.47 -38.30
N THR A 250 25.99 35.31 -38.50
CA THR A 250 26.47 34.00 -38.04
C THR A 250 27.00 33.11 -39.17
N SER A 251 27.05 33.56 -40.42
CA SER A 251 27.50 32.71 -41.54
C SER A 251 29.02 32.53 -41.65
N ASP A 252 29.82 33.42 -41.04
CA ASP A 252 31.28 33.35 -41.10
C ASP A 252 31.92 32.63 -39.90
N TYR A 253 31.12 32.12 -38.96
CA TYR A 253 31.62 31.26 -37.90
C TYR A 253 31.59 29.79 -38.36
N SER A 254 32.52 29.42 -39.24
CA SER A 254 32.79 28.03 -39.65
C SER A 254 33.52 27.22 -38.57
N GLY A 255 33.22 27.49 -37.30
CA GLY A 255 33.66 26.71 -36.16
C GLY A 255 32.40 26.38 -35.37
N SER A 256 32.09 25.09 -35.29
CA SER A 256 30.99 24.54 -34.50
C SER A 256 30.89 25.29 -33.17
N VAL A 257 29.85 26.13 -33.02
CA VAL A 257 29.57 26.74 -31.73
C VAL A 257 29.26 25.57 -30.81
N SER A 258 30.12 25.33 -29.82
CA SER A 258 29.93 24.20 -28.93
C SER A 258 28.56 24.29 -28.28
N ASP A 259 27.93 23.12 -28.16
CA ASP A 259 26.51 22.87 -27.88
C ASP A 259 26.08 23.28 -26.45
N GLY A 260 26.39 24.51 -26.01
CA GLY A 260 26.34 24.84 -24.58
C GLY A 260 26.14 26.28 -24.13
N ILE A 261 26.11 27.30 -25.01
CA ILE A 261 26.10 28.70 -24.53
C ILE A 261 24.80 29.45 -24.84
N ILE A 262 24.08 29.11 -25.92
CA ILE A 262 22.90 29.87 -26.36
C ILE A 262 21.62 29.13 -25.95
N GLY A 263 20.75 29.79 -25.19
CA GLY A 263 19.40 29.28 -24.86
C GLY A 263 19.25 28.49 -23.55
N GLN A 264 20.29 28.38 -22.71
CA GLN A 264 20.16 27.78 -21.38
C GLN A 264 19.86 28.82 -20.30
N ILE A 265 18.66 28.78 -19.72
CA ILE A 265 18.27 29.61 -18.57
C ILE A 265 18.29 28.73 -17.32
N LYS A 266 19.15 29.08 -16.36
CA LYS A 266 19.12 28.49 -15.02
C LYS A 266 18.09 29.23 -14.18
N TYR A 267 16.92 28.64 -14.00
CA TYR A 267 15.88 29.17 -13.13
C TYR A 267 16.07 28.61 -11.73
N LYS A 268 16.15 29.51 -10.73
CA LYS A 268 16.21 29.14 -9.33
C LYS A 268 15.19 29.95 -8.55
N ALA A 269 14.17 29.28 -8.02
CA ALA A 269 13.16 29.89 -7.18
C ALA A 269 13.22 29.33 -5.78
N TYR A 270 13.07 30.22 -4.79
CA TYR A 270 12.94 29.86 -3.38
C TYR A 270 11.58 30.33 -2.88
N LYS A 271 10.81 29.46 -2.25
CA LYS A 271 9.58 29.82 -1.55
C LYS A 271 9.61 29.25 -0.14
N GLY A 272 9.62 30.14 0.85
CA GLY A 272 9.53 29.80 2.27
C GLY A 272 8.08 29.84 2.78
N TYR A 273 7.80 29.05 3.81
CA TYR A 273 6.62 29.15 4.68
C TYR A 273 7.05 29.40 6.11
#